data_AF-A0A3C0MH68-F1
#
_entry.id   AF-A0A3C0MH68-F1
#
_cell.length_a   1.000
_cell.length_b   1.000
_cell.length_c   1.000
_cell.angle_alpha   90.00
_cell.angle_beta   90.00
_cell.angle_gamma   90.00
#
_symmetry.space_group_name_H-M   'P 1'
#
loop_
_entity.id
_entity.type
_entity.pdbx_description
1 polymer ?
#
loop_
_entity_poly.entity_id
_entity_poly.type
_entity_poly.pdbx_seq_one_letter_code
_entity_poly.pdbx_strand_id
1 'polypeptide(L)'
;MNERLVRPAAAGRALVSLVALLCVASSAHAAEGAASVNWVSFDLLWGIPFAGILLSIAILPLAAPEFWHHRQGVVAIGWALAFIVPFVALYGWAPAQYELLHSMLLEYLPFVIILFALYTVSGGVFVQGVYAGTPLNNTALLAFGTSIASIMGTTGASVLLIRPLIRANAHRKYNVHVVVFFIFLVSNIGGSLTPLGD
;
A
#
# COMPACT_ATOMS: atom_id res chain seq x y z
N MET A 1 -26.40 -16.72 -37.79
CA MET A 1 -25.46 -15.69 -38.28
C MET A 1 -25.88 -14.36 -37.68
N ASN A 2 -25.15 -13.85 -36.68
CA ASN A 2 -25.09 -12.43 -36.29
C ASN A 2 -24.09 -12.28 -35.13
N GLU A 3 -22.84 -12.00 -35.51
CA GLU A 3 -21.77 -11.58 -34.61
C GLU A 3 -22.06 -10.18 -34.09
N ARG A 4 -22.34 -10.04 -32.79
CA ARG A 4 -22.22 -8.74 -32.11
C ARG A 4 -20.76 -8.56 -31.73
N LEU A 5 -20.04 -7.81 -32.56
CA LEU A 5 -18.69 -7.31 -32.32
C LEU A 5 -18.67 -6.49 -31.02
N VAL A 6 -18.15 -7.09 -29.95
CA VAL A 6 -17.78 -6.39 -28.71
C VAL A 6 -16.47 -5.65 -28.95
N ARG A 7 -16.52 -4.33 -29.22
CA ARG A 7 -15.36 -3.42 -29.00
C ARG A 7 -15.83 -2.00 -28.66
N PRO A 8 -15.61 -1.55 -27.40
CA PRO A 8 -15.03 -0.21 -27.23
C PRO A 8 -14.03 -0.13 -26.06
N ALA A 9 -13.13 -1.10 -25.88
CA ALA A 9 -12.08 -0.99 -24.85
C ALA A 9 -10.85 -0.17 -25.32
N ALA A 10 -10.61 -0.08 -26.64
CA ALA A 10 -9.41 0.56 -27.18
C ALA A 10 -9.51 2.11 -27.16
N ALA A 11 -10.69 2.66 -27.48
CA ALA A 11 -10.91 4.11 -27.49
C ALA A 11 -10.83 4.72 -26.08
N GLY A 12 -11.38 4.03 -25.06
CA GLY A 12 -11.25 4.44 -23.66
C GLY A 12 -9.80 4.41 -23.16
N ARG A 13 -9.03 3.38 -23.55
CA ARG A 13 -7.60 3.28 -23.18
C ARG A 13 -6.77 4.37 -23.85
N ALA A 14 -7.00 4.66 -25.13
CA ALA A 14 -6.31 5.72 -25.85
C ALA A 14 -6.62 7.11 -25.27
N LEU A 15 -7.88 7.36 -24.89
CA LEU A 15 -8.29 8.62 -24.25
C LEU A 15 -7.64 8.80 -22.88
N VAL A 16 -7.61 7.74 -22.06
CA VAL A 16 -6.94 7.77 -20.75
C VAL A 16 -5.44 8.00 -20.90
N SER A 17 -4.79 7.34 -21.87
CA SER A 17 -3.37 7.54 -22.16
C SER A 17 -3.07 8.95 -22.68
N LEU A 18 -3.94 9.52 -23.50
CA LEU A 18 -3.79 10.89 -24.02
C LEU A 18 -3.97 11.93 -22.91
N VAL A 19 -4.99 11.76 -22.05
CA VAL A 19 -5.21 12.64 -20.88
C VAL A 19 -4.03 12.55 -19.92
N ALA A 20 -3.53 11.35 -19.63
CA ALA A 20 -2.34 11.17 -18.80
C ALA A 20 -1.11 11.87 -19.40
N LEU A 21 -0.88 11.74 -20.71
CA LEU A 21 0.24 12.39 -21.40
C LEU A 21 0.14 13.92 -21.37
N LEU A 22 -1.06 14.47 -21.55
CA LEU A 22 -1.32 15.91 -21.49
C LEU A 22 -1.14 16.47 -20.07
N CYS A 23 -1.58 15.75 -19.03
CA CYS A 23 -1.37 16.13 -17.64
C CYS A 23 0.13 16.16 -17.27
N VAL A 24 0.91 15.19 -17.76
CA VAL A 24 2.37 15.13 -17.53
C VAL A 24 3.08 16.28 -18.24
N ALA A 25 2.74 16.56 -19.50
CA ALA A 25 3.35 17.65 -20.27
C ALA A 25 3.05 19.05 -19.68
N SER A 26 1.85 19.24 -19.14
CA SER A 26 1.47 20.50 -18.47
C SER A 26 2.23 20.72 -17.15
N SER A 27 2.58 19.64 -16.46
CA SER A 27 3.28 19.71 -15.17
C SER A 27 4.78 19.95 -15.31
N ALA A 28 5.38 19.49 -16.41
CA ALA A 28 6.75 19.84 -16.78
C ALA A 28 6.91 21.35 -17.00
N HIS A 29 5.91 22.02 -17.60
CA HIS A 29 5.90 23.49 -17.74
C HIS A 29 5.62 24.20 -16.41
N ALA A 30 4.80 23.61 -15.52
CA ALA A 30 4.52 24.18 -14.20
C ALA A 30 5.75 24.15 -13.27
N ALA A 31 6.65 23.17 -13.44
CA ALA A 31 7.86 23.03 -12.63
C ALA A 31 8.85 24.20 -12.78
N GLU A 32 8.86 24.90 -13.93
CA GLU A 32 9.76 26.04 -14.17
C GLU A 32 9.29 27.34 -13.50
N GLY A 33 8.05 27.41 -12.99
CA GLY A 33 7.47 28.63 -12.43
C GLY A 33 6.66 28.47 -11.14
N ALA A 34 6.59 27.26 -10.56
CA ALA A 34 5.82 27.03 -9.34
C ALA A 34 6.52 27.64 -8.11
N ALA A 35 5.87 28.61 -7.49
CA ALA A 35 6.20 29.01 -6.13
C ALA A 35 6.07 27.77 -5.23
N SER A 36 7.13 27.44 -4.47
CA SER A 36 7.11 26.31 -3.55
C SER A 36 6.01 26.51 -2.51
N VAL A 37 5.12 25.53 -2.38
CA VAL A 37 4.08 25.53 -1.36
C VAL A 37 4.76 25.44 0.00
N ASN A 38 4.51 26.42 0.88
CA ASN A 38 5.07 26.37 2.23
C ASN A 38 4.22 25.45 3.11
N TRP A 39 4.61 24.18 3.18
CA TRP A 39 3.92 23.15 3.97
C TRP A 39 3.89 23.45 5.48
N VAL A 40 4.82 24.25 5.99
CA VAL A 40 4.92 24.59 7.42
C VAL A 40 3.75 25.48 7.87
N SER A 41 3.12 26.21 6.96
CA SER A 41 1.98 27.09 7.28
C SER A 41 0.62 26.38 7.25
N PHE A 42 0.58 25.08 7.01
CA PHE A 42 -0.68 24.33 6.95
C PHE A 42 -1.20 24.06 8.37
N ASP A 43 -2.45 24.47 8.61
CA ASP A 43 -3.15 24.14 9.85
C ASP A 43 -3.51 22.64 9.90
N LEU A 44 -3.68 22.10 11.11
CA LEU A 44 -4.00 20.70 11.37
C LEU A 44 -5.30 20.26 10.69
N LEU A 45 -6.21 21.21 10.41
CA LEU A 45 -7.45 20.97 9.67
C LEU A 45 -7.23 20.35 8.28
N TRP A 46 -6.08 20.58 7.64
CA TRP A 46 -5.74 19.95 6.36
C TRP A 46 -5.54 18.43 6.47
N GLY A 47 -5.33 17.90 7.68
CA GLY A 47 -5.26 16.46 7.95
C GLY A 47 -6.63 15.77 8.01
N ILE A 48 -7.74 16.52 8.00
CA ILE A 48 -9.09 15.94 8.12
C ILE A 48 -9.39 14.93 7.01
N PRO A 49 -9.12 15.19 5.71
CA PRO A 49 -9.40 14.21 4.66
C PRO A 49 -8.60 12.91 4.84
N PHE A 50 -7.35 13.01 5.28
CA PHE A 50 -6.51 11.86 5.59
C PHE A 50 -7.05 11.05 6.78
N ALA A 51 -7.37 11.72 7.89
CA ALA A 51 -8.01 11.08 9.03
C ALA A 51 -9.36 10.44 8.65
N GLY A 52 -10.13 11.11 7.80
CA GLY A 52 -11.41 10.66 7.29
C GLY A 52 -11.33 9.35 6.52
N ILE A 53 -10.37 9.21 5.60
CA ILE A 53 -10.17 7.95 4.87
C ILE A 53 -9.66 6.83 5.78
N LEU A 54 -8.75 7.11 6.72
CA LEU A 54 -8.30 6.11 7.70
C LEU A 54 -9.45 5.60 8.57
N LEU A 55 -10.27 6.51 9.08
CA LEU A 55 -11.43 6.17 9.89
C LEU A 55 -12.48 5.40 9.07
N SER A 56 -12.63 5.74 7.79
CA SER A 56 -13.50 5.02 6.85
C SER A 56 -13.05 3.58 6.67
N ILE A 57 -11.75 3.34 6.45
CA ILE A 57 -11.18 2.00 6.30
C ILE A 57 -11.26 1.21 7.62
N ALA A 58 -11.17 1.88 8.76
CA ALA A 58 -11.25 1.23 10.07
C ALA A 58 -12.69 0.86 10.49
N ILE A 59 -13.67 1.71 10.20
CA ILE A 59 -15.04 1.56 10.73
C ILE A 59 -16.01 0.98 9.70
N LEU A 60 -15.99 1.45 8.45
CA LEU A 60 -17.02 1.07 7.47
C LEU A 60 -17.04 -0.42 7.10
N PRO A 61 -15.92 -1.15 7.03
CA PRO A 61 -15.98 -2.59 6.79
C PRO A 61 -16.69 -3.35 7.91
N LEU A 62 -16.69 -2.82 9.14
CA LEU A 62 -17.34 -3.42 10.30
C LEU A 62 -18.80 -2.96 10.44
N ALA A 63 -19.04 -1.66 10.21
CA ALA A 63 -20.36 -1.04 10.40
C ALA A 63 -21.30 -1.26 9.20
N ALA A 64 -20.77 -1.30 7.98
CA ALA A 64 -21.54 -1.47 6.74
C ALA A 64 -20.73 -2.27 5.68
N PRO A 65 -20.53 -3.58 5.87
CA PRO A 65 -19.66 -4.41 5.02
C PRO A 65 -20.08 -4.38 3.55
N GLU A 66 -21.38 -4.58 3.28
CA GLU A 66 -21.93 -4.57 1.91
C GLU A 66 -21.69 -3.22 1.21
N PHE A 67 -21.86 -2.11 1.92
CA PHE A 67 -21.58 -0.79 1.35
C PHE A 67 -20.09 -0.62 1.03
N TRP A 68 -19.22 -0.97 1.99
CA TRP A 68 -17.78 -0.80 1.85
C TRP A 68 -17.21 -1.61 0.69
N HIS A 69 -17.54 -2.91 0.61
CA HIS A 69 -17.01 -3.79 -0.43
C HIS A 69 -17.38 -3.31 -1.85
N HIS A 70 -18.55 -2.71 -2.03
CA HIS A 70 -18.98 -2.19 -3.32
C HIS A 70 -18.49 -0.76 -3.61
N ARG A 71 -18.23 0.07 -2.58
CA ARG A 71 -18.03 1.53 -2.73
C ARG A 71 -16.76 2.10 -2.11
N GLN A 72 -15.83 1.28 -1.63
CA GLN A 72 -14.53 1.74 -1.08
C GLN A 72 -13.82 2.77 -1.98
N GLY A 73 -13.82 2.56 -3.30
CA GLY A 73 -13.20 3.48 -4.25
C GLY A 73 -13.89 4.84 -4.33
N VAL A 74 -15.22 4.88 -4.23
CA VAL A 74 -15.99 6.13 -4.23
C VAL A 74 -15.73 6.91 -2.94
N VAL A 75 -15.64 6.23 -1.80
CA VAL A 75 -15.29 6.86 -0.51
C VAL A 75 -13.87 7.43 -0.56
N ALA A 76 -12.91 6.67 -1.11
CA ALA A 76 -11.53 7.14 -1.28
C ALA A 76 -11.45 8.37 -2.19
N ILE A 77 -12.15 8.35 -3.34
CA ILE A 77 -12.24 9.51 -4.25
C ILE A 77 -12.89 10.70 -3.55
N GLY A 78 -13.93 10.48 -2.75
CA GLY A 78 -14.60 11.54 -1.98
C GLY A 78 -13.63 12.25 -1.04
N TRP A 79 -12.84 11.50 -0.27
CA TRP A 79 -11.82 12.08 0.60
C TRP A 79 -10.66 12.73 -0.16
N ALA A 80 -10.22 12.13 -1.27
CA ALA A 80 -9.20 12.73 -2.12
C ALA A 80 -9.65 14.09 -2.69
N LEU A 81 -10.89 14.18 -3.18
CA LEU A 81 -11.47 15.43 -3.66
C LEU A 81 -11.68 16.45 -2.53
N ALA A 82 -12.03 15.99 -1.32
CA ALA A 82 -12.13 16.85 -0.16
C ALA A 82 -10.81 17.54 0.20
N PHE A 83 -9.66 16.97 -0.20
CA PHE A 83 -8.35 17.62 -0.10
C PHE A 83 -8.04 18.47 -1.34
N ILE A 84 -8.15 17.87 -2.54
CA ILE A 84 -7.71 18.50 -3.80
C ILE A 84 -8.54 19.73 -4.14
N VAL A 85 -9.87 19.71 -3.95
CA VAL A 85 -10.75 20.82 -4.35
C VAL A 85 -10.46 22.09 -3.55
N PRO A 86 -10.41 22.08 -2.20
CA PRO A 86 -9.98 23.25 -1.43
C PRO A 86 -8.55 23.67 -1.73
N PHE A 87 -7.64 22.72 -1.96
CA PHE A 87 -6.24 23.02 -2.27
C PHE A 87 -6.11 23.80 -3.59
N VAL A 88 -6.78 23.33 -4.65
CA VAL A 88 -6.83 24.04 -5.95
C VAL A 88 -7.48 25.42 -5.79
N ALA A 89 -8.54 25.55 -4.99
CA ALA A 89 -9.24 26.82 -4.78
C ALA A 89 -8.37 27.88 -4.08
N LEU A 90 -7.50 27.46 -3.15
CA LEU A 90 -6.67 28.36 -2.34
C LEU A 90 -5.27 28.62 -2.94
N TYR A 91 -4.66 27.60 -3.53
CA TYR A 91 -3.27 27.65 -4.02
C TYR A 91 -3.17 27.61 -5.56
N GLY A 92 -4.29 27.41 -6.26
CA GLY A 92 -4.37 27.39 -7.71
C GLY A 92 -4.14 26.01 -8.33
N TRP A 93 -4.47 25.90 -9.62
CA TRP A 93 -4.37 24.65 -10.37
C TRP A 93 -2.92 24.20 -10.61
N ALA A 94 -2.01 25.13 -10.91
CA ALA A 94 -0.65 24.80 -11.33
C ALA A 94 0.21 24.16 -10.22
N PRO A 95 0.20 24.64 -8.96
CA PRO A 95 0.89 23.94 -7.87
C PRO A 95 0.20 22.61 -7.51
N ALA A 96 -1.13 22.57 -7.52
CA ALA A 96 -1.89 21.36 -7.20
C ALA A 96 -1.60 20.19 -8.16
N GLN A 97 -1.57 20.45 -9.47
CA GLN A 97 -1.24 19.42 -10.46
C GLN A 97 0.21 18.94 -10.34
N TYR A 98 1.14 19.87 -10.03
CA TYR A 98 2.55 19.55 -9.87
C TYR A 98 2.74 18.62 -8.67
N GLU A 99 2.21 18.98 -7.50
CA GLU A 99 2.33 18.17 -6.28
C GLU A 99 1.62 16.82 -6.43
N LEU A 100 0.43 16.80 -7.04
CA LEU A 100 -0.28 15.55 -7.31
C LEU A 100 0.56 14.61 -8.18
N LEU A 101 1.13 15.10 -9.27
CA LEU A 101 1.95 14.27 -10.16
C LEU A 101 3.30 13.91 -9.54
N HIS A 102 3.91 14.82 -8.79
CA HIS A 102 5.12 14.56 -8.02
C HIS A 102 4.89 13.38 -7.06
N SER A 103 3.89 13.45 -6.20
CA SER A 103 3.55 12.35 -5.29
C SER A 103 3.14 11.08 -6.01
N MET A 104 2.37 11.15 -7.10
CA MET A 104 1.97 9.94 -7.83
C MET A 104 3.14 9.25 -8.54
N LEU A 105 4.04 10.00 -9.18
CA LEU A 105 5.11 9.43 -10.00
C LEU A 105 6.39 9.15 -9.23
N LEU A 106 6.74 9.98 -8.23
CA LEU A 106 8.01 9.87 -7.51
C LEU A 106 7.89 9.23 -6.14
N GLU A 107 6.70 9.19 -5.54
CA GLU A 107 6.49 8.55 -4.24
C GLU A 107 5.66 7.27 -4.38
N TYR A 108 4.44 7.39 -4.91
CA TYR A 108 3.48 6.29 -4.98
C TYR A 108 3.91 5.20 -5.98
N LEU A 109 4.27 5.57 -7.20
CA LEU A 109 4.65 4.58 -8.22
C LEU A 109 5.91 3.79 -7.83
N PRO A 110 7.01 4.42 -7.36
CA PRO A 110 8.20 3.68 -6.89
C PRO A 110 7.86 2.79 -5.69
N PHE A 111 7.04 3.26 -4.75
CA PHE A 111 6.56 2.45 -3.64
C PHE A 111 5.83 1.19 -4.12
N VAL A 112 4.88 1.32 -5.06
CA VAL A 112 4.15 0.17 -5.64
C VAL A 112 5.09 -0.77 -6.38
N ILE A 113 6.07 -0.26 -7.12
CA ILE A 113 7.07 -1.08 -7.82
C ILE A 113 7.91 -1.88 -6.82
N ILE A 114 8.35 -1.25 -5.72
CA ILE A 114 9.11 -1.92 -4.66
C ILE A 114 8.26 -3.01 -4.00
N LEU A 115 7.01 -2.72 -3.63
CA LEU A 115 6.10 -3.72 -3.07
C LEU A 115 5.86 -4.88 -4.05
N PHE A 116 5.71 -4.58 -5.33
CA PHE A 116 5.52 -5.61 -6.36
C PHE A 116 6.77 -6.48 -6.54
N ALA A 117 7.96 -5.88 -6.56
CA ALA A 117 9.22 -6.60 -6.60
C ALA A 117 9.39 -7.49 -5.36
N LEU A 118 9.10 -6.96 -4.17
CA LEU A 118 9.15 -7.69 -2.91
C LEU A 118 8.17 -8.87 -2.91
N TYR A 119 6.93 -8.65 -3.35
CA TYR A 119 5.93 -9.71 -3.49
C TYR A 119 6.38 -10.80 -4.47
N THR A 120 6.93 -10.41 -5.62
CA THR A 120 7.39 -11.35 -6.66
C THR A 120 8.59 -12.16 -6.20
N VAL A 121 9.59 -11.52 -5.61
CA VAL A 121 10.80 -12.16 -5.10
C VAL A 121 10.47 -13.04 -3.89
N SER A 122 9.87 -12.49 -2.84
CA SER A 122 9.58 -13.24 -1.60
C SER A 122 8.49 -14.29 -1.81
N GLY A 123 7.49 -14.04 -2.65
CA GLY A 123 6.44 -15.00 -2.97
C GLY A 123 6.91 -16.17 -3.84
N GLY A 124 7.96 -15.95 -4.66
CA GLY A 124 8.59 -16.99 -5.48
C GLY A 124 9.56 -17.90 -4.72
N VAL A 125 10.02 -17.49 -3.53
CA VAL A 125 10.92 -18.30 -2.70
C VAL A 125 10.14 -19.39 -1.96
N PHE A 126 10.30 -20.64 -2.40
CA PHE A 126 9.79 -21.79 -1.68
C PHE A 126 10.87 -22.38 -0.77
N VAL A 127 10.76 -22.14 0.53
CA VAL A 127 11.63 -22.77 1.52
C VAL A 127 11.18 -24.22 1.71
N GLN A 128 11.94 -25.17 1.17
CA GLN A 128 11.70 -26.60 1.36
C GLN A 128 12.45 -27.10 2.60
N GLY A 129 11.79 -27.87 3.45
CA GLY A 129 12.38 -28.44 4.66
C GLY A 129 11.32 -29.02 5.60
N VAL A 130 11.65 -30.15 6.23
CA VAL A 130 10.86 -30.76 7.31
C VAL A 130 11.35 -30.13 8.61
N TYR A 131 10.66 -29.08 9.05
CA TYR A 131 10.91 -28.44 10.34
C TYR A 131 9.95 -29.02 11.36
N ALA A 132 10.48 -29.61 12.44
CA ALA A 132 9.64 -30.06 13.55
C ALA A 132 9.07 -28.82 14.27
N GLY A 133 7.74 -28.71 14.40
CA GLY A 133 7.07 -27.62 15.11
C GLY A 133 7.21 -27.70 16.63
N THR A 134 8.42 -27.92 17.16
CA THR A 134 8.72 -27.89 18.59
C THR A 134 8.74 -26.44 19.10
N PRO A 135 8.51 -26.19 20.40
CA PRO A 135 8.55 -24.84 20.95
C PRO A 135 9.87 -24.12 20.65
N LEU A 136 11.01 -24.81 20.82
CA LEU A 136 12.33 -24.25 20.55
C LEU A 136 12.49 -23.82 19.08
N ASN A 137 12.06 -24.67 18.14
CA ASN A 137 12.17 -24.37 16.71
C ASN A 137 11.26 -23.21 16.30
N ASN A 138 10.06 -23.12 16.86
CA ASN A 138 9.18 -21.99 16.60
C ASN A 138 9.77 -20.68 17.15
N THR A 139 10.33 -20.70 18.36
CA THR A 139 11.01 -19.52 18.92
C THR A 139 12.21 -19.11 18.07
N ALA A 140 13.02 -20.06 17.60
CA ALA A 140 14.13 -19.78 16.69
C ALA A 140 13.66 -19.19 15.36
N LEU A 141 12.57 -19.72 14.78
CA LEU A 141 11.98 -19.21 13.55
C LEU A 141 11.41 -17.80 13.74
N LEU A 142 10.77 -17.52 14.88
CA LEU A 142 10.26 -16.19 15.23
C LEU A 142 11.42 -15.20 15.41
N ALA A 143 12.46 -15.56 16.17
CA ALA A 143 13.63 -14.73 16.37
C ALA A 143 14.32 -14.40 15.03
N PHE A 144 14.52 -15.42 14.19
CA PHE A 144 15.06 -15.24 12.85
C PHE A 144 14.17 -14.32 12.00
N GLY A 145 12.85 -14.54 12.02
CA GLY A 145 11.87 -13.71 11.32
C GLY A 145 11.94 -12.25 11.73
N THR A 146 11.98 -11.98 13.03
CA THR A 146 12.13 -10.62 13.57
C THR A 146 13.44 -9.99 13.11
N SER A 147 14.56 -10.72 13.15
CA SER A 147 15.85 -10.20 12.68
C SER A 147 15.87 -9.86 11.19
N ILE A 148 15.32 -10.72 10.34
CA ILE A 148 15.30 -10.44 8.89
C ILE A 148 14.27 -9.36 8.53
N ALA A 149 13.18 -9.24 9.30
CA ALA A 149 12.21 -8.16 9.14
C ALA A 149 12.87 -6.79 9.33
N SER A 150 13.87 -6.69 10.20
CA SER A 150 14.61 -5.44 10.41
C SER A 150 15.53 -5.07 9.25
N ILE A 151 15.77 -5.96 8.28
CA ILE A 151 16.68 -5.73 7.15
C ILE A 151 15.89 -5.62 5.84
N MET A 152 14.94 -6.53 5.62
CA MET A 152 14.13 -6.64 4.39
C MET A 152 12.77 -5.95 4.51
N GLY A 153 12.39 -5.50 5.71
CA GLY A 153 11.05 -5.01 6.02
C GLY A 153 10.11 -6.12 6.51
N THR A 154 9.15 -5.73 7.34
CA THR A 154 8.14 -6.61 7.95
C THR A 154 7.32 -7.37 6.91
N THR A 155 6.96 -6.71 5.81
CA THR A 155 6.15 -7.30 4.72
C THR A 155 6.90 -8.43 4.02
N GLY A 156 8.17 -8.22 3.68
CA GLY A 156 8.99 -9.19 2.96
C GLY A 156 9.25 -10.45 3.78
N ALA A 157 9.68 -10.26 5.03
CA ALA A 157 9.93 -11.34 5.98
C ALA A 157 8.65 -12.15 6.26
N SER A 158 7.51 -11.46 6.41
CA SER A 158 6.22 -12.12 6.68
C SER A 158 5.79 -13.00 5.52
N VAL A 159 5.85 -12.51 4.29
CA VAL A 159 5.48 -13.27 3.09
C VAL A 159 6.37 -14.50 2.91
N LEU A 160 7.67 -14.37 3.19
CA LEU A 160 8.64 -15.45 3.06
C LEU A 160 8.41 -16.58 4.10
N LEU A 161 8.17 -16.22 5.37
CA LEU A 161 8.22 -17.16 6.49
C LEU A 161 6.86 -17.70 6.96
N ILE A 162 5.76 -17.05 6.59
CA ILE A 162 4.43 -17.49 7.06
C ILE A 162 4.09 -18.91 6.59
N ARG A 163 4.42 -19.27 5.34
CA ARG A 163 4.15 -20.60 4.78
C ARG A 163 4.97 -21.70 5.50
N PRO A 164 6.30 -21.55 5.67
CA PRO A 164 7.11 -22.44 6.50
C PRO A 164 6.57 -22.63 7.93
N LEU A 165 6.18 -21.53 8.59
CA LEU A 165 5.66 -21.55 9.97
C LEU A 165 4.39 -22.40 10.08
N ILE A 166 3.42 -22.17 9.17
CA ILE A 166 2.17 -22.92 9.13
C ILE A 166 2.45 -24.40 8.85
N ARG A 167 3.32 -24.71 7.88
CA ARG A 167 3.66 -26.10 7.52
C ARG A 167 4.33 -26.84 8.67
N ALA A 168 5.28 -26.22 9.38
CA ALA A 168 5.96 -26.82 10.53
C ALA A 168 5.01 -27.19 11.68
N ASN A 169 3.89 -26.45 11.80
CA ASN A 169 2.91 -26.61 12.88
C ASN A 169 1.59 -27.27 12.42
N ALA A 170 1.52 -27.80 11.20
CA ALA A 170 0.30 -28.38 10.64
C ALA A 170 -0.21 -29.61 11.43
N HIS A 171 0.69 -30.35 12.08
CA HIS A 171 0.35 -31.53 12.88
C HIS A 171 -0.14 -31.21 14.32
N ARG A 172 -0.07 -29.95 14.75
CA ARG A 172 -0.48 -29.54 16.11
C ARG A 172 -1.98 -29.21 16.13
N LYS A 173 -2.69 -29.74 17.13
CA LYS A 173 -4.11 -29.38 17.38
C LYS A 173 -4.30 -27.90 17.72
N TYR A 174 -3.35 -27.30 18.42
CA TYR A 174 -3.37 -25.88 18.82
C TYR A 174 -2.10 -25.18 18.37
N ASN A 175 -2.21 -24.33 17.35
CA ASN A 175 -1.08 -23.60 16.76
C ASN A 175 -1.37 -22.11 16.50
N VAL A 176 -2.57 -21.62 16.84
CA VAL A 176 -2.98 -20.21 16.65
C VAL A 176 -2.01 -19.24 17.34
N HIS A 177 -1.58 -19.55 18.56
CA HIS A 177 -0.63 -18.72 19.31
C HIS A 177 0.68 -18.48 18.54
N VAL A 178 1.17 -19.47 17.79
CA VAL A 178 2.40 -19.35 16.99
C VAL A 178 2.23 -18.30 15.89
N VAL A 179 1.07 -18.30 15.22
CA VAL A 179 0.73 -17.32 14.18
C VAL A 179 0.53 -15.93 14.79
N VAL A 180 -0.12 -15.83 15.96
CA VAL A 180 -0.30 -14.56 16.66
C VAL A 180 1.06 -13.96 17.07
N PHE A 181 1.96 -14.77 17.65
CA PHE A 181 3.32 -14.31 17.97
C PHE A 181 4.10 -13.91 16.71
N PHE A 182 3.93 -14.62 15.60
CA PHE A 182 4.52 -14.24 14.33
C PHE A 182 4.03 -12.86 13.86
N ILE A 183 2.72 -12.61 13.92
CA ILE A 183 2.13 -11.33 13.53
C ILE A 183 2.69 -10.19 14.40
N PHE A 184 2.76 -10.38 15.73
CA PHE A 184 3.28 -9.33 16.60
C PHE A 184 4.79 -9.11 16.42
N LEU A 185 5.58 -10.18 16.48
CA LEU A 185 7.04 -10.06 16.50
C LEU A 185 7.67 -9.83 15.13
N VAL A 186 7.16 -10.48 14.09
CA VAL A 186 7.76 -10.42 12.74
C VAL A 186 7.05 -9.38 11.89
N SER A 187 5.72 -9.38 11.89
CA SER A 187 4.93 -8.54 10.98
C SER A 187 4.68 -7.12 11.47
N ASN A 188 4.74 -6.85 12.78
CA ASN A 188 4.52 -5.50 13.33
C ASN A 188 5.80 -4.91 13.94
N ILE A 189 6.42 -5.62 14.89
CA ILE A 189 7.57 -5.09 15.65
C ILE A 189 8.89 -5.33 14.91
N GLY A 190 8.94 -6.29 13.99
CA GLY A 190 10.19 -6.76 13.38
C GLY A 190 11.00 -5.67 12.67
N GLY A 191 10.36 -4.64 12.13
CA GLY A 191 11.05 -3.52 11.48
C GLY A 191 11.81 -2.61 12.45
N SER A 192 11.43 -2.59 13.74
CA SER A 192 11.88 -1.57 14.69
C SER A 192 13.27 -1.82 15.31
N LEU A 193 13.95 -2.92 14.99
CA LEU A 193 15.27 -3.22 15.59
C LEU A 193 16.42 -2.50 14.88
N THR A 194 16.22 -2.03 13.64
CA THR A 194 17.21 -1.24 12.91
C THR A 194 16.54 -0.12 12.12
N PRO A 195 17.23 1.01 11.84
CA PRO A 195 16.67 2.11 11.05
C PRO A 195 16.42 1.76 9.56
N LEU A 196 16.69 0.51 9.14
CA LEU A 196 16.43 0.02 7.80
C LEU A 196 15.12 -0.77 7.68
N GLY A 197 14.54 -1.20 8.82
CA GLY A 197 13.48 -2.22 8.85
C GLY A 197 12.05 -1.70 8.76
N ASP A 198 11.83 -0.42 9.06
CA ASP A 198 10.62 0.38 8.81
C ASP A 198 10.92 1.85 9.16
#